data_AF-A0A427BSN4-F1
#
_entry.id   AF-A0A427BSN4-F1
#
_cell.length_a   1.000
_cell.length_b   1.000
_cell.length_c   1.000
_cell.angle_alpha   90.00
_cell.angle_beta   90.00
_cell.angle_gamma   90.00
#
_symmetry.space_group_name_H-M   'P 1'
#
loop_
_entity.id
_entity.type
_entity.pdbx_description
1 polymer ?
#
loop_
_entity_poly.entity_id
_entity_poly.type
_entity_poly.pdbx_seq_one_letter_code
_entity_poly.pdbx_strand_id
1 'polypeptide(L)'
;MCLKSTTWIFIYQCSEYIGLPFLYLFIYSIHQLFSDKISSKKFFITVSILGFILCTIRYANVFIFISSLPFVFFLKGYSERIKFTLFSTIVCIGMLLSIYLLFNYLHIGSFASESKRINNETDHFWKDTYVDFIGFINLSNPFFYLKTFDYTTKTKLFLSFIFIIIDFIFWYISFRLLKKTKNIFVKYLVIVAILNGIITFFAAMAQGIEPLGIRILFNSSYLFYFALLIVIRENNVLSDKILFIICLLSLVYNCCFIVKIPSNFLFYKHAVEKVAQNKSSLPKYYFDDDEKVIETVYTIPIINKTFYYTHENKQPNYIYKAILRLINPSIIFLDKAPQENNSEIIYSSEINNFIEHKKSAD
;
A
#
# COMPACT_ATOMS: atom_id res chain seq x y z
N MET A 1 15.36 -18.90 12.33
CA MET A 1 15.42 -17.84 11.30
C MET A 1 14.07 -17.61 10.61
N CYS A 2 13.28 -18.66 10.31
CA CYS A 2 11.97 -18.54 9.65
C CYS A 2 10.93 -17.72 10.44
N LEU A 3 10.83 -17.88 11.78
CA LEU A 3 9.84 -17.13 12.56
C LEU A 3 10.09 -15.62 12.48
N LYS A 4 11.28 -15.10 12.81
CA LYS A 4 11.56 -13.64 12.75
C LYS A 4 11.32 -13.01 11.38
N SER A 5 11.70 -13.67 10.28
CA SER A 5 11.48 -13.15 8.92
C SER A 5 10.01 -13.27 8.49
N THR A 6 9.32 -14.36 8.86
CA THR A 6 7.88 -14.51 8.64
C THR A 6 7.10 -13.51 9.49
N THR A 7 7.48 -13.27 10.75
CA THR A 7 6.90 -12.21 11.61
C THR A 7 7.22 -10.83 11.06
N TRP A 8 8.38 -10.60 10.44
CA TRP A 8 8.71 -9.31 9.82
C TRP A 8 7.91 -9.05 8.54
N ILE A 9 7.80 -10.05 7.66
CA ILE A 9 6.95 -10.02 6.47
C ILE A 9 5.49 -9.89 6.87
N PHE A 10 5.06 -10.60 7.92
CA PHE A 10 3.76 -10.42 8.57
C PHE A 10 3.66 -8.97 9.05
N ILE A 11 4.45 -8.47 9.99
CA ILE A 11 4.33 -7.12 10.57
C ILE A 11 4.32 -6.01 9.51
N TYR A 12 5.16 -6.08 8.47
CA TYR A 12 5.19 -5.06 7.40
C TYR A 12 4.07 -5.17 6.36
N GLN A 13 3.55 -6.37 6.07
CA GLN A 13 2.35 -6.54 5.24
C GLN A 13 1.05 -6.54 6.07
N CYS A 14 1.11 -6.68 7.40
CA CYS A 14 0.00 -6.82 8.34
C CYS A 14 -0.44 -5.52 8.99
N SER A 15 0.24 -4.39 8.84
CA SER A 15 -0.37 -3.12 9.26
C SER A 15 -1.73 -2.91 8.57
N GLU A 16 -1.87 -3.37 7.32
CA GLU A 16 -3.14 -3.42 6.58
C GLU A 16 -4.11 -4.46 7.17
N TYR A 17 -3.65 -5.70 7.39
CA TYR A 17 -4.51 -6.78 7.90
C TYR A 17 -4.93 -6.62 9.37
N ILE A 18 -4.09 -6.04 10.23
CA ILE A 18 -4.39 -5.72 11.63
C ILE A 18 -5.26 -4.47 11.69
N GLY A 19 -5.02 -3.48 10.83
CA GLY A 19 -5.83 -2.27 10.75
C GLY A 19 -7.28 -2.53 10.33
N LEU A 20 -7.54 -3.53 9.49
CA LEU A 20 -8.87 -3.86 8.97
C LEU A 20 -9.92 -4.16 10.06
N PRO A 21 -9.68 -5.04 11.05
CA PRO A 21 -10.58 -5.24 12.18
C PRO A 21 -10.88 -3.95 12.96
N PHE A 22 -9.86 -3.13 13.23
CA PHE A 22 -10.05 -1.85 13.94
C PHE A 22 -10.86 -0.86 13.09
N LEU A 23 -10.62 -0.82 11.78
CA LEU A 23 -11.37 0.02 10.84
C LEU A 23 -12.83 -0.44 10.76
N TYR A 24 -13.08 -1.75 10.75
CA TYR A 24 -14.43 -2.30 10.80
C TYR A 24 -15.14 -1.94 12.11
N LEU A 25 -14.49 -2.09 13.27
CA LEU A 25 -15.06 -1.72 14.57
C LEU A 25 -15.33 -0.21 14.66
N PHE A 26 -14.47 0.61 14.06
CA PHE A 26 -14.66 2.05 13.92
C PHE A 26 -15.91 2.36 13.08
N ILE A 27 -16.01 1.80 11.87
CA ILE A 27 -17.16 1.93 10.97
C ILE A 27 -18.46 1.48 11.67
N TYR A 28 -18.41 0.35 12.37
CA TYR A 28 -19.54 -0.19 13.13
C TYR A 28 -19.98 0.72 14.28
N SER A 29 -19.04 1.30 15.03
CA SER A 29 -19.35 2.24 16.12
C SER A 29 -19.99 3.52 15.59
N ILE A 30 -19.55 4.01 14.42
CA ILE A 30 -20.18 5.14 13.72
C ILE A 30 -21.61 4.79 13.29
N HIS A 31 -21.83 3.59 12.74
CA HIS A 31 -23.17 3.11 12.41
C HIS A 31 -24.08 3.06 13.65
N GLN A 32 -23.57 2.58 14.79
CA GLN A 32 -24.34 2.55 16.04
C GLN A 32 -24.71 3.95 16.52
N LEU A 33 -23.84 4.96 16.32
CA LEU A 33 -24.15 6.36 16.67
C LEU A 33 -25.29 6.89 15.80
N PHE A 34 -25.23 6.71 14.48
CA PHE A 34 -26.30 7.16 13.58
C PHE A 34 -27.61 6.40 13.76
N SER A 35 -27.55 5.20 14.34
CA SER A 35 -28.73 4.39 14.69
C SER A 35 -29.25 4.65 16.11
N ASP A 36 -28.68 5.61 16.84
CA ASP A 36 -28.97 5.90 18.26
C ASP A 36 -28.87 4.67 19.20
N LYS A 37 -28.09 3.65 18.82
CA LYS A 37 -27.92 2.39 19.59
C LYS A 37 -26.80 2.47 20.63
N ILE A 38 -25.97 3.50 20.58
CA ILE A 38 -24.85 3.72 21.50
C ILE A 38 -24.98 5.10 22.14
N SER A 39 -24.69 5.20 23.45
CA SER A 39 -24.68 6.49 24.14
C SER A 39 -23.48 7.33 23.71
N SER A 40 -23.66 8.66 23.58
CA SER A 40 -22.58 9.59 23.19
C SER A 40 -21.30 9.45 24.02
N LYS A 41 -21.42 9.21 25.33
CA LYS A 41 -20.25 9.01 26.22
C LYS A 41 -19.49 7.73 25.87
N LYS A 42 -20.21 6.61 25.70
CA LYS A 42 -19.61 5.32 25.34
C LYS A 42 -19.00 5.37 23.95
N PHE A 43 -19.67 6.03 23.00
CA PHE A 43 -19.16 6.28 21.67
C PHE A 43 -17.85 7.08 21.72
N PHE A 44 -17.84 8.22 22.40
CA PHE A 44 -16.67 9.09 22.49
C PHE A 44 -15.44 8.34 23.00
N ILE A 45 -15.56 7.61 24.11
CA ILE A 45 -14.44 6.85 24.68
C ILE A 45 -13.97 5.76 23.72
N THR A 46 -14.91 4.93 23.23
CA THR A 46 -14.59 3.77 22.39
C THR A 46 -13.93 4.21 21.09
N VAL A 47 -14.51 5.20 20.41
CA VAL A 47 -14.06 5.65 19.10
C VAL A 47 -12.80 6.50 19.19
N SER A 48 -12.59 7.28 20.26
CA SER A 48 -11.32 7.99 20.46
C SER A 48 -10.16 7.01 20.64
N ILE A 49 -10.35 5.94 21.42
CA ILE A 49 -9.32 4.90 21.62
C ILE A 49 -9.08 4.14 20.30
N LEU A 50 -10.13 3.67 19.64
CA LEU A 50 -10.01 2.97 18.36
C LEU A 50 -9.34 3.84 17.29
N GLY A 51 -9.72 5.11 17.21
CA GLY A 51 -9.16 6.06 16.25
C GLY A 51 -7.68 6.35 16.51
N PHE A 52 -7.29 6.50 17.78
CA PHE A 52 -5.88 6.62 18.16
C PHE A 52 -5.08 5.37 17.78
N ILE A 53 -5.58 4.17 18.10
CA ILE A 53 -4.94 2.90 17.71
C ILE A 53 -4.83 2.79 16.18
N LEU A 54 -5.85 3.17 15.43
CA LEU A 54 -5.79 3.19 13.97
C LEU A 54 -4.67 4.11 13.47
N CYS A 55 -4.55 5.32 14.01
CA CYS A 55 -3.48 6.25 13.65
C CYS A 55 -2.08 5.72 14.01
N THR A 56 -1.92 4.99 15.13
CA THR A 56 -0.61 4.43 15.52
C THR A 56 -0.24 3.19 14.72
N ILE A 57 -1.21 2.36 14.32
CA ILE A 57 -0.98 1.28 13.35
C ILE A 57 -0.52 1.87 12.02
N ARG A 58 -1.15 2.97 11.59
CA ARG A 58 -0.79 3.65 10.35
C ARG A 58 -1.19 5.12 10.35
N TYR A 59 -0.21 6.00 10.21
CA TYR A 59 -0.43 7.45 10.20
C TYR A 59 -1.39 7.91 9.10
N ALA A 60 -1.43 7.21 7.94
CA ALA A 60 -2.37 7.51 6.85
C ALA A 60 -3.86 7.40 7.26
N ASN A 61 -4.18 6.70 8.35
CA ASN A 61 -5.53 6.67 8.90
C ASN A 61 -5.98 8.05 9.44
N VAL A 62 -5.05 8.98 9.70
CA VAL A 62 -5.37 10.36 10.07
C VAL A 62 -6.27 11.03 9.04
N PHE A 63 -6.10 10.71 7.76
CA PHE A 63 -6.90 11.27 6.67
C PHE A 63 -8.37 10.88 6.75
N ILE A 64 -8.73 9.74 7.37
CA ILE A 64 -10.14 9.37 7.62
C ILE A 64 -10.79 10.39 8.56
N PHE A 65 -10.08 10.78 9.63
CA PHE A 65 -10.60 11.69 10.65
C PHE A 65 -10.66 13.13 10.13
N ILE A 66 -9.62 13.58 9.42
CA ILE A 66 -9.63 14.89 8.74
C ILE A 66 -10.79 14.97 7.74
N SER A 67 -10.99 13.92 6.94
CA SER A 67 -12.08 13.84 5.96
C SER A 67 -13.47 13.76 6.60
N SER A 68 -13.55 13.34 7.86
CA SER A 68 -14.80 13.31 8.62
C SER A 68 -15.23 14.69 9.11
N LEU A 69 -14.31 15.64 9.30
CA LEU A 69 -14.62 16.99 9.81
C LEU A 69 -15.59 17.76 8.91
N PRO A 70 -15.37 17.89 7.58
CA PRO A 70 -16.32 18.57 6.71
C PRO A 70 -17.72 17.97 6.80
N PHE A 71 -17.84 16.65 6.88
CA PHE A 71 -19.15 15.99 6.99
C PHE A 71 -19.92 16.40 8.24
N VAL A 72 -19.24 16.60 9.38
CA VAL A 72 -19.87 17.09 10.63
C VAL A 72 -20.52 18.46 10.41
N PHE A 73 -19.86 19.36 9.68
CA PHE A 73 -20.38 20.70 9.39
C PHE A 73 -21.51 20.71 8.34
N PHE A 74 -21.49 19.76 7.39
CA PHE A 74 -22.51 19.64 6.34
C PHE A 74 -23.74 18.82 6.75
N LEU A 75 -23.73 18.22 7.95
CA LEU A 75 -24.85 17.47 8.53
C LEU A 75 -26.03 18.40 8.86
N LYS A 76 -26.95 18.60 7.90
CA LYS A 76 -28.21 19.32 8.14
C LYS A 76 -29.29 18.38 8.68
N GLY A 77 -30.04 18.82 9.70
CA GLY A 77 -31.25 18.12 10.20
C GLY A 77 -31.04 17.01 11.25
N TYR A 78 -29.83 16.82 11.77
CA TYR A 78 -29.56 15.88 12.86
C TYR A 78 -29.36 16.58 14.20
N SER A 79 -29.54 15.83 15.28
CA SER A 79 -29.38 16.35 16.64
C SER A 79 -27.98 16.95 16.83
N GLU A 80 -27.93 18.15 17.39
CA GLU A 80 -26.67 18.83 17.75
C GLU A 80 -25.78 17.95 18.62
N ARG A 81 -26.41 17.06 19.41
CA ARG A 81 -25.74 16.01 20.18
C ARG A 81 -24.85 15.11 19.32
N ILE A 82 -25.34 14.58 18.19
CA ILE A 82 -24.56 13.68 17.32
C ILE A 82 -23.38 14.45 16.70
N LYS A 83 -23.62 15.66 16.20
CA LYS A 83 -22.57 16.51 15.61
C LYS A 83 -21.48 16.83 16.61
N PHE A 84 -21.86 17.28 17.80
CA PHE A 84 -20.92 17.59 18.87
C PHE A 84 -20.14 16.35 19.32
N THR A 85 -20.79 15.20 19.40
CA THR A 85 -20.14 13.92 19.76
C THR A 85 -19.09 13.54 18.71
N LEU A 86 -19.43 13.57 17.42
CA LEU A 86 -18.51 13.28 16.32
C LEU A 86 -17.34 14.27 16.29
N PHE A 87 -17.63 15.58 16.38
CA PHE A 87 -16.61 16.63 16.41
C PHE A 87 -15.62 16.42 17.56
N SER A 88 -16.14 16.28 18.79
CA SER A 88 -15.31 16.10 19.99
C SER A 88 -14.44 14.86 19.89
N THR A 89 -14.99 13.77 19.34
CA THR A 89 -14.25 12.51 19.15
C THR A 89 -13.09 12.70 18.17
N ILE A 90 -13.32 13.36 17.03
CA ILE A 90 -12.27 13.63 16.03
C ILE A 90 -11.16 14.51 16.62
N VAL A 91 -11.54 15.57 17.33
CA VAL A 91 -10.58 16.47 17.99
C VAL A 91 -9.76 15.71 19.03
N CYS A 92 -10.38 14.84 19.81
CA CYS A 92 -9.70 14.02 20.81
C CYS A 92 -8.67 13.07 20.17
N ILE A 93 -9.03 12.40 19.06
CA ILE A 93 -8.09 11.55 18.29
C ILE A 93 -6.90 12.38 17.81
N GLY A 94 -7.15 13.58 17.28
CA GLY A 94 -6.08 14.49 16.85
C GLY A 94 -5.16 14.91 17.99
N MET A 95 -5.70 15.24 19.16
CA MET A 95 -4.91 15.58 20.35
C MET A 95 -4.04 14.40 20.82
N LEU A 96 -4.61 13.19 20.91
CA LEU A 96 -3.86 11.98 21.30
C LEU A 96 -2.71 11.70 20.31
N LEU A 97 -2.98 11.85 19.01
CA LEU A 97 -1.96 11.69 17.97
C LEU A 97 -0.86 12.74 18.10
N SER A 98 -1.19 14.01 18.32
CA SER A 98 -0.20 15.08 18.50
C SER A 98 0.68 14.85 19.72
N ILE A 99 0.11 14.39 20.84
CA ILE A 99 0.88 14.02 22.05
C ILE A 99 1.84 12.88 21.74
N TYR A 100 1.38 11.85 21.01
CA TYR A 100 2.21 10.73 20.60
C TYR A 100 3.36 11.14 19.66
N LEU A 101 3.07 11.99 18.67
CA LEU A 101 4.10 12.49 17.75
C LEU A 101 5.11 13.40 18.47
N LEU A 102 4.66 14.21 19.43
CA LEU A 102 5.55 15.02 20.27
C LEU A 102 6.46 14.13 21.12
N PHE A 103 5.90 13.07 21.73
CA PHE A 103 6.69 12.10 22.47
C PHE A 103 7.76 11.45 21.60
N ASN A 104 7.40 11.02 20.38
CA ASN A 104 8.35 10.46 19.41
C ASN A 104 9.44 11.46 19.05
N TYR A 105 9.08 12.71 18.78
CA TYR A 105 10.06 13.75 18.47
C TYR A 105 11.05 13.97 19.62
N LEU A 106 10.57 14.05 20.86
CA LEU A 106 11.42 14.28 22.04
C LEU A 106 12.36 13.11 22.35
N HIS A 107 11.97 11.85 22.08
CA HIS A 107 12.77 10.67 22.43
C HIS A 107 13.60 10.10 21.26
N ILE A 108 13.07 10.19 20.03
CA ILE A 108 13.65 9.57 18.83
C ILE A 108 14.29 10.65 17.92
N GLY A 109 13.99 11.94 18.15
CA GLY A 109 14.48 13.04 17.31
C GLY A 109 13.74 13.17 15.97
N SER A 110 12.62 12.45 15.80
CA SER A 110 11.79 12.48 14.59
C SER A 110 10.34 12.15 14.90
N PHE A 111 9.41 12.84 14.25
CA PHE A 111 7.96 12.61 14.43
C PHE A 111 7.53 11.19 14.02
N ALA A 112 8.11 10.67 12.93
CA ALA A 112 7.76 9.38 12.35
C ALA A 112 8.99 8.50 12.01
N SER A 113 10.20 8.89 12.45
CA SER A 113 11.48 8.25 12.09
C SER A 113 11.82 8.25 10.59
N GLU A 114 11.18 9.12 9.79
CA GLU A 114 11.31 9.18 8.32
C GLU A 114 12.18 10.35 7.82
N SER A 115 13.23 10.76 8.55
CA SER A 115 14.02 11.97 8.24
C SER A 115 14.82 11.95 6.93
N LYS A 116 14.66 10.92 6.07
CA LYS A 116 15.37 10.77 4.78
C LYS A 116 14.50 10.14 3.68
N ARG A 117 13.21 10.49 3.61
CA ARG A 117 12.30 9.95 2.57
C ARG A 117 11.95 10.91 1.45
N ILE A 118 12.45 12.15 1.49
CA ILE A 118 12.28 13.09 0.39
C ILE A 118 13.17 12.60 -0.75
N ASN A 119 12.56 11.99 -1.76
CA ASN A 119 13.23 11.69 -3.01
C ASN A 119 13.51 13.04 -3.68
N ASN A 120 14.78 13.44 -3.73
CA ASN A 120 15.21 14.65 -4.45
C ASN A 120 15.18 14.45 -5.98
N GLU A 121 14.79 13.28 -6.46
CA GLU A 121 14.63 12.97 -7.88
C GLU A 121 13.27 13.46 -8.36
N THR A 122 13.17 14.77 -8.60
CA THR A 122 11.99 15.45 -9.17
C THR A 122 11.82 15.23 -10.68
N ASP A 123 12.45 14.23 -11.28
CA ASP A 123 12.61 14.19 -12.73
C ASP A 123 11.33 13.83 -13.50
N HIS A 124 10.29 13.33 -12.82
CA HIS A 124 9.06 12.89 -13.50
C HIS A 124 7.74 13.25 -12.81
N PHE A 125 7.62 14.45 -12.21
CA PHE A 125 6.36 14.93 -11.58
C PHE A 125 5.08 14.59 -12.37
N TRP A 126 5.07 14.83 -13.68
CA TRP A 126 3.91 14.54 -14.54
C TRP A 126 3.64 13.05 -14.73
N LYS A 127 4.68 12.23 -14.81
CA LYS A 127 4.56 10.77 -14.91
C LYS A 127 4.05 10.19 -13.60
N ASP A 128 4.56 10.66 -12.48
CA ASP A 128 4.15 10.20 -11.15
C ASP A 128 2.71 10.61 -10.88
N THR A 129 2.35 11.87 -11.17
CA THR A 129 0.95 12.34 -11.11
C THR A 129 0.01 11.50 -11.98
N TYR A 130 0.47 11.12 -13.18
CA TYR A 130 -0.31 10.27 -14.08
C TYR A 130 -0.47 8.84 -13.55
N VAL A 131 0.62 8.24 -13.05
CA VAL A 131 0.62 6.91 -12.42
C VAL A 131 -0.30 6.90 -11.21
N ASP A 132 -0.28 7.96 -10.41
CA ASP A 132 -1.12 8.16 -9.23
C ASP A 132 -2.60 8.30 -9.59
N PHE A 133 -2.90 9.06 -10.63
CA PHE A 133 -4.27 9.24 -11.12
C PHE A 133 -4.86 7.94 -11.67
N ILE A 134 -4.08 7.18 -12.44
CA ILE A 134 -4.49 5.85 -12.91
C ILE A 134 -4.64 4.89 -11.73
N GLY A 135 -3.72 4.93 -10.77
CA GLY A 135 -3.79 4.17 -9.52
C GLY A 135 -5.07 4.46 -8.73
N PHE A 136 -5.48 5.74 -8.63
CA PHE A 136 -6.72 6.16 -8.01
C PHE A 136 -7.96 5.53 -8.67
N ILE A 137 -8.02 5.56 -10.01
CA ILE A 137 -9.11 4.94 -10.75
C ILE A 137 -9.09 3.41 -10.55
N ASN A 138 -7.93 2.75 -10.53
CA ASN A 138 -7.85 1.30 -10.30
C ASN A 138 -8.37 0.89 -8.93
N LEU A 139 -8.03 1.65 -7.89
CA LEU A 139 -8.39 1.31 -6.52
C LEU A 139 -9.88 1.44 -6.25
N SER A 140 -10.55 2.30 -7.02
CA SER A 140 -12.00 2.45 -6.95
C SER A 140 -12.79 1.22 -7.44
N ASN A 141 -12.17 0.35 -8.27
CA ASN A 141 -12.76 -0.92 -8.71
C ASN A 141 -11.86 -2.12 -8.33
N PRO A 142 -12.09 -2.74 -7.17
CA PRO A 142 -11.23 -3.82 -6.67
C PRO A 142 -11.32 -5.13 -7.46
N PHE A 143 -12.29 -5.26 -8.38
CA PHE A 143 -12.47 -6.48 -9.20
C PHE A 143 -11.42 -6.62 -10.29
N PHE A 144 -10.93 -5.50 -10.83
CA PHE A 144 -9.96 -5.47 -11.92
C PHE A 144 -8.81 -4.55 -11.55
N TYR A 145 -7.99 -4.99 -10.59
CA TYR A 145 -6.80 -4.27 -10.13
C TYR A 145 -5.73 -4.10 -11.24
N LEU A 146 -5.88 -4.78 -12.38
CA LEU A 146 -4.97 -4.68 -13.51
C LEU A 146 -5.24 -3.42 -14.35
N LYS A 147 -4.40 -2.40 -14.17
CA LYS A 147 -3.99 -1.58 -15.31
C LYS A 147 -2.48 -1.57 -15.40
N THR A 148 -1.97 -2.04 -16.53
CA THR A 148 -0.54 -2.09 -16.77
C THR A 148 -0.01 -0.68 -16.91
N PHE A 149 0.96 -0.31 -16.06
CA PHE A 149 1.72 0.95 -16.10
C PHE A 149 2.66 1.08 -17.31
N ASP A 150 2.45 0.26 -18.33
CA ASP A 150 3.41 0.02 -19.39
C ASP A 150 2.67 -0.09 -20.73
N TYR A 151 2.51 1.04 -21.40
CA TYR A 151 1.82 1.20 -22.70
C TYR A 151 2.70 0.84 -23.90
N THR A 152 3.82 0.16 -23.66
CA THR A 152 4.83 -0.17 -24.69
C THR A 152 4.29 -1.01 -25.85
N THR A 153 3.13 -1.66 -25.69
CA THR A 153 2.51 -2.48 -26.74
C THR A 153 1.05 -2.09 -26.99
N LYS A 154 0.64 -2.10 -28.27
CA LYS A 154 -0.74 -1.81 -28.70
C LYS A 154 -1.78 -2.71 -28.02
N THR A 155 -1.44 -3.96 -27.72
CA THR A 155 -2.30 -4.93 -27.04
C THR A 155 -2.51 -4.58 -25.56
N LYS A 156 -1.46 -4.23 -24.82
CA LYS A 156 -1.57 -3.74 -23.44
C LYS A 156 -2.39 -2.45 -23.39
N LEU A 157 -2.14 -1.53 -24.32
CA LEU A 157 -2.91 -0.28 -24.43
C LEU A 157 -4.40 -0.55 -24.68
N PHE A 158 -4.73 -1.44 -25.63
CA PHE A 158 -6.12 -1.84 -25.90
C PHE A 158 -6.80 -2.49 -24.69
N LEU A 159 -6.13 -3.41 -24.00
CA LEU A 159 -6.63 -4.02 -22.76
C LEU A 159 -6.83 -2.99 -21.65
N SER A 160 -5.89 -2.06 -21.46
CA SER A 160 -6.03 -0.95 -20.51
C SER A 160 -7.25 -0.08 -20.83
N PHE A 161 -7.53 0.21 -22.10
CA PHE A 161 -8.74 0.93 -22.50
C PHE A 161 -10.03 0.16 -22.13
N ILE A 162 -10.07 -1.15 -22.35
CA ILE A 162 -11.21 -1.99 -21.95
C ILE A 162 -11.41 -1.94 -20.43
N PHE A 163 -10.34 -2.07 -19.65
CA PHE A 163 -10.45 -2.01 -18.18
C PHE A 163 -10.90 -0.64 -17.68
N ILE A 164 -10.43 0.45 -18.30
CA ILE A 164 -10.91 1.80 -17.99
C ILE A 164 -12.41 1.95 -18.28
N ILE A 165 -12.90 1.39 -19.39
CA ILE A 165 -14.33 1.39 -19.73
C ILE A 165 -15.14 0.62 -18.69
N ILE A 166 -14.67 -0.56 -18.26
CA ILE A 166 -15.30 -1.34 -17.19
C ILE A 166 -15.40 -0.52 -15.90
N ASP A 167 -14.36 0.22 -15.55
CA ASP A 167 -14.38 1.10 -14.37
C ASP A 167 -15.39 2.22 -14.53
N PHE A 168 -15.44 2.90 -15.68
CA PHE A 168 -16.45 3.93 -15.91
C PHE A 168 -17.88 3.38 -15.80
N ILE A 169 -18.14 2.17 -16.31
CA ILE A 169 -19.42 1.49 -16.16
C ILE A 169 -19.70 1.21 -14.67
N PHE A 170 -18.71 0.70 -13.94
CA PHE A 170 -18.81 0.45 -12.50
C PHE A 170 -19.12 1.72 -11.71
N TRP A 171 -18.44 2.83 -12.02
CA TRP A 171 -18.69 4.15 -11.41
C TRP A 171 -20.10 4.66 -11.73
N TYR A 172 -20.52 4.54 -12.98
CA TYR A 172 -21.86 4.95 -13.40
C TYR A 172 -22.95 4.19 -12.63
N ILE A 173 -22.81 2.86 -12.51
CA ILE A 173 -23.73 2.01 -11.74
C ILE A 173 -23.69 2.40 -10.26
N SER A 174 -22.49 2.52 -9.68
CA SER A 174 -22.28 2.86 -8.28
C SER A 174 -22.91 4.21 -7.93
N PHE A 175 -22.68 5.24 -8.75
CA PHE A 175 -23.26 6.56 -8.55
C PHE A 175 -24.79 6.53 -8.64
N ARG A 176 -25.35 5.78 -9.60
CA ARG A 176 -26.82 5.65 -9.74
C ARG A 176 -27.45 4.95 -8.53
N LEU A 177 -26.76 3.97 -7.94
CA LEU A 177 -27.20 3.28 -6.73
C LEU A 177 -27.08 4.20 -5.50
N LEU A 178 -25.92 4.81 -5.30
CA LEU A 178 -25.66 5.69 -4.15
C LEU A 178 -26.54 6.94 -4.15
N LYS A 179 -26.88 7.52 -5.32
CA LYS A 179 -27.79 8.67 -5.41
C LYS A 179 -29.18 8.39 -4.85
N LYS A 180 -29.63 7.13 -4.89
CA LYS A 180 -30.95 6.72 -4.39
C LYS A 180 -30.99 6.52 -2.87
N THR A 181 -29.83 6.41 -2.21
CA THR A 181 -29.82 6.12 -0.77
C THR A 181 -30.23 7.33 0.07
N LYS A 182 -31.15 7.10 1.00
CA LYS A 182 -31.50 8.08 2.05
C LYS A 182 -30.68 7.85 3.32
N ASN A 183 -29.96 6.74 3.43
CA ASN A 183 -29.21 6.35 4.62
C ASN A 183 -28.05 7.33 4.88
N ILE A 184 -28.10 8.04 6.01
CA ILE A 184 -27.09 9.05 6.38
C ILE A 184 -25.71 8.43 6.61
N PHE A 185 -25.67 7.20 7.12
CA PHE A 185 -24.42 6.49 7.39
C PHE A 185 -23.72 6.13 6.07
N VAL A 186 -24.48 5.72 5.06
CA VAL A 186 -23.96 5.51 3.71
C VAL A 186 -23.42 6.83 3.14
N LYS A 187 -24.14 7.94 3.31
CA LYS A 187 -23.66 9.26 2.88
C LYS A 187 -22.37 9.69 3.59
N TYR A 188 -22.25 9.40 4.89
CA TYR A 188 -21.02 9.60 5.65
C TYR A 188 -19.86 8.84 5.01
N LEU A 189 -20.02 7.53 4.80
CA LEU A 189 -18.98 6.68 4.22
C LEU A 189 -18.53 7.19 2.85
N VAL A 190 -19.47 7.57 1.97
CA VAL A 190 -19.15 8.06 0.62
C VAL A 190 -18.41 9.41 0.67
N ILE A 191 -18.88 10.35 1.48
CA ILE A 191 -18.25 11.68 1.57
C ILE A 191 -16.84 11.56 2.16
N VAL A 192 -16.69 10.78 3.23
CA VAL A 192 -15.37 10.53 3.83
C VAL A 192 -14.47 9.79 2.84
N ALA A 193 -14.97 8.83 2.07
CA ALA A 193 -14.18 8.14 1.05
C ALA A 193 -13.65 9.10 -0.03
N ILE A 194 -14.51 9.98 -0.57
CA ILE A 194 -14.13 10.95 -1.60
C ILE A 194 -13.11 11.94 -1.05
N LEU A 195 -13.40 12.56 0.09
CA LEU A 195 -12.51 13.55 0.71
C LEU A 195 -11.17 12.92 1.10
N ASN A 196 -11.18 11.69 1.63
CA ASN A 196 -9.95 10.98 1.98
C ASN A 196 -9.13 10.65 0.74
N GLY A 197 -9.79 10.22 -0.34
CA GLY A 197 -9.14 10.02 -1.64
C GLY A 197 -8.46 11.28 -2.16
N ILE A 198 -9.15 12.43 -2.11
CA ILE A 198 -8.61 13.73 -2.56
C ILE A 198 -7.43 14.18 -1.69
N ILE A 199 -7.57 14.15 -0.36
CA ILE A 199 -6.51 14.58 0.57
C ILE A 199 -5.28 13.67 0.42
N THR A 200 -5.49 12.36 0.32
CA THR A 200 -4.43 11.39 0.11
C THR A 200 -3.71 11.61 -1.22
N PHE A 201 -4.45 11.93 -2.28
CA PHE A 201 -3.88 12.24 -3.59
C PHE A 201 -2.95 13.45 -3.52
N PHE A 202 -3.41 14.56 -2.95
CA PHE A 202 -2.57 15.75 -2.80
C PHE A 202 -1.42 15.56 -1.82
N ALA A 203 -1.62 14.77 -0.75
CA ALA A 203 -0.55 14.45 0.20
C ALA A 203 0.57 13.64 -0.47
N ALA A 204 0.25 12.70 -1.34
CA ALA A 204 1.25 11.94 -2.10
C ALA A 204 2.03 12.83 -3.07
N MET A 205 1.33 13.68 -3.83
CA MET A 205 1.98 14.67 -4.71
C MET A 205 2.93 15.60 -3.96
N ALA A 206 2.54 16.06 -2.76
CA ALA A 206 3.34 16.98 -1.96
C ALA A 206 4.57 16.31 -1.30
N GLN A 207 4.49 15.01 -1.00
CA GLN A 207 5.56 14.31 -0.29
C GLN A 207 6.59 13.66 -1.22
N GLY A 208 6.35 13.62 -2.55
CA GLY A 208 7.27 13.02 -3.51
C GLY A 208 7.56 11.54 -3.20
N ILE A 209 6.64 10.86 -2.52
CA ILE A 209 6.74 9.44 -2.20
C ILE A 209 6.52 8.68 -3.51
N GLU A 210 7.23 7.54 -3.69
CA GLU A 210 7.01 6.58 -4.77
C GLU A 210 5.53 6.52 -5.20
N PRO A 211 5.26 6.43 -6.52
CA PRO A 211 3.93 6.57 -7.10
C PRO A 211 2.88 5.85 -6.27
N LEU A 212 1.85 6.60 -5.85
CA LEU A 212 0.76 6.25 -4.94
C LEU A 212 0.60 4.75 -4.86
N GLY A 213 1.36 4.16 -3.94
CA GLY A 213 1.19 2.77 -3.64
C GLY A 213 -0.27 2.58 -3.26
N ILE A 214 -0.90 1.56 -3.83
CA ILE A 214 -2.16 0.88 -3.43
C ILE A 214 -2.52 1.06 -1.95
N ARG A 215 -1.46 1.07 -1.14
CA ARG A 215 -1.43 1.11 0.30
C ARG A 215 -1.97 2.40 0.93
N ILE A 216 -1.83 3.60 0.32
CA ILE A 216 -2.32 4.86 0.93
C ILE A 216 -3.79 5.13 0.58
N LEU A 217 -4.19 4.84 -0.66
CA LEU A 217 -5.56 4.95 -1.17
C LEU A 217 -6.49 3.78 -0.78
N PHE A 218 -5.97 2.83 0.00
CA PHE A 218 -6.71 1.71 0.55
C PHE A 218 -7.95 2.20 1.32
N ASN A 219 -7.75 3.14 2.26
CA ASN A 219 -8.80 3.58 3.19
C ASN A 219 -10.03 4.19 2.51
N SER A 220 -9.84 5.04 1.49
CA SER A 220 -10.95 5.61 0.71
C SER A 220 -11.73 4.52 -0.02
N SER A 221 -11.02 3.54 -0.58
CA SER A 221 -11.61 2.43 -1.34
C SER A 221 -12.45 1.50 -0.45
N TYR A 222 -12.01 1.21 0.78
CA TYR A 222 -12.82 0.42 1.73
C TYR A 222 -14.10 1.13 2.13
N LEU A 223 -14.03 2.40 2.52
CA LEU A 223 -15.21 3.20 2.88
C LEU A 223 -16.18 3.29 1.67
N PHE A 224 -15.59 3.51 0.49
CA PHE A 224 -16.12 3.25 -0.85
C PHE A 224 -17.07 2.06 -0.93
N TYR A 225 -16.43 0.90 -0.81
CA TYR A 225 -17.03 -0.39 -1.06
C TYR A 225 -18.01 -0.79 0.04
N PHE A 226 -17.72 -0.46 1.30
CA PHE A 226 -18.66 -0.66 2.41
C PHE A 226 -19.99 0.07 2.15
N ALA A 227 -19.94 1.32 1.68
CA ALA A 227 -21.14 2.07 1.31
C ALA A 227 -21.91 1.38 0.17
N LEU A 228 -21.20 0.92 -0.87
CA LEU A 228 -21.81 0.25 -2.01
C LEU A 228 -22.47 -1.08 -1.63
N LEU A 229 -21.81 -1.90 -0.80
CA LEU A 229 -22.36 -3.17 -0.30
C LEU A 229 -23.65 -2.95 0.49
N ILE A 230 -23.70 -1.93 1.35
CA ILE A 230 -24.91 -1.59 2.12
C ILE A 230 -26.05 -1.25 1.16
N VAL A 231 -25.80 -0.41 0.16
CA VAL A 231 -26.83 0.00 -0.81
C VAL A 231 -27.29 -1.16 -1.70
N ILE A 232 -26.39 -2.05 -2.11
CA ILE A 232 -26.73 -3.26 -2.86
C ILE A 232 -27.66 -4.16 -2.03
N ARG A 233 -27.34 -4.35 -0.75
CA ARG A 233 -28.16 -5.10 0.22
C ARG A 233 -29.52 -4.45 0.44
N GLU A 234 -29.56 -3.15 0.75
CA GLU A 234 -30.80 -2.41 1.03
C GLU A 234 -31.78 -2.43 -0.15
N ASN A 235 -31.26 -2.40 -1.38
CA ASN A 235 -32.08 -2.39 -2.59
C ASN A 235 -32.28 -3.77 -3.24
N ASN A 236 -31.80 -4.85 -2.61
CA ASN A 236 -31.85 -6.23 -3.14
C ASN A 236 -31.41 -6.35 -4.61
N VAL A 237 -30.38 -5.60 -5.01
CA VAL A 237 -29.94 -5.51 -6.42
C VAL A 237 -29.28 -6.81 -6.88
N LEU A 238 -28.56 -7.47 -5.97
CA LEU A 238 -27.82 -8.70 -6.21
C LEU A 238 -28.16 -9.72 -5.13
N SER A 239 -28.28 -10.99 -5.52
CA SER A 239 -28.44 -12.08 -4.56
C SER A 239 -27.12 -12.39 -3.85
N ASP A 240 -27.21 -12.91 -2.62
CA ASP A 240 -26.04 -13.31 -1.82
C ASP A 240 -25.14 -14.32 -2.57
N LYS A 241 -25.74 -15.22 -3.37
CA LYS A 241 -25.00 -16.17 -4.21
C LYS A 241 -24.15 -15.47 -5.26
N ILE A 242 -24.73 -14.48 -5.96
CA ILE A 242 -24.01 -13.74 -7.01
C ILE A 242 -22.90 -12.89 -6.38
N LEU A 243 -23.19 -12.23 -5.25
CA LEU A 243 -22.20 -11.42 -4.54
C LEU A 243 -21.04 -12.29 -4.04
N PHE A 244 -21.32 -13.48 -3.53
CA PHE A 244 -20.30 -14.45 -3.15
C PHE A 244 -19.43 -14.89 -4.34
N ILE A 245 -20.05 -15.24 -5.48
CA ILE A 245 -19.32 -15.63 -6.71
C ILE A 245 -18.41 -14.50 -7.18
N ILE A 246 -18.92 -13.26 -7.22
CA ILE A 246 -18.14 -12.08 -7.62
C ILE A 246 -16.94 -11.87 -6.68
N CYS A 247 -17.14 -11.99 -5.36
CA CYS A 247 -16.05 -11.90 -4.38
C CYS A 247 -15.03 -13.04 -4.53
N LEU A 248 -15.49 -14.28 -4.79
CA LEU A 248 -14.61 -15.43 -4.98
C LEU A 248 -13.78 -15.29 -6.27
N LEU A 249 -14.40 -14.86 -7.37
CA LEU A 249 -13.72 -14.58 -8.63
C LEU A 249 -12.69 -13.46 -8.45
N SER A 250 -13.04 -12.39 -7.74
CA SER A 250 -12.12 -11.32 -7.37
C SER A 250 -10.92 -11.83 -6.58
N LEU A 251 -11.18 -12.68 -5.58
CA LEU A 251 -10.13 -13.26 -4.73
C LEU A 251 -9.18 -14.13 -5.56
N VAL A 252 -9.72 -15.06 -6.36
CA VAL A 252 -8.91 -15.96 -7.20
C VAL A 252 -8.09 -15.15 -8.20
N TYR A 253 -8.71 -14.18 -8.87
CA TYR A 253 -8.04 -13.28 -9.79
C TYR A 253 -6.88 -12.54 -9.10
N ASN A 254 -7.17 -11.82 -8.00
CA ASN A 254 -6.15 -11.08 -7.26
C ASN A 254 -5.05 -12.00 -6.71
N CYS A 255 -5.37 -13.20 -6.23
CA CYS A 255 -4.39 -14.20 -5.81
C CYS A 255 -3.48 -14.63 -6.97
N CYS A 256 -4.03 -14.97 -8.13
CA CYS A 256 -3.24 -15.33 -9.31
C CYS A 256 -2.29 -14.19 -9.73
N PHE A 257 -2.69 -12.92 -9.56
CA PHE A 257 -1.82 -11.77 -9.85
C PHE A 257 -0.79 -11.47 -8.76
N ILE A 258 -1.12 -11.69 -7.49
CA ILE A 258 -0.22 -11.45 -6.36
C ILE A 258 0.86 -12.54 -6.29
N VAL A 259 0.62 -13.74 -6.82
CA VAL A 259 1.63 -14.80 -6.94
C VAL A 259 2.72 -14.33 -7.91
N LYS A 260 3.64 -13.51 -7.40
CA LYS A 260 4.94 -13.28 -7.99
C LYS A 260 5.68 -14.60 -7.89
N ILE A 261 6.04 -15.19 -9.04
CA ILE A 261 6.87 -16.40 -9.06
C ILE A 261 8.18 -16.03 -8.33
N PRO A 262 8.44 -16.56 -7.12
CA PRO A 262 9.59 -16.14 -6.34
C PRO A 262 10.87 -16.81 -6.84
N SER A 263 10.84 -17.47 -8.01
CA SER A 263 11.93 -18.26 -8.57
C SER A 263 13.24 -17.48 -8.60
N ASN A 264 13.21 -16.24 -9.10
CA ASN A 264 14.38 -15.37 -9.13
C ASN A 264 14.89 -15.05 -7.72
N PHE A 265 13.99 -14.69 -6.80
CA PHE A 265 14.38 -14.37 -5.42
C PHE A 265 14.95 -15.59 -4.69
N LEU A 266 14.33 -16.76 -4.82
CA LEU A 266 14.79 -18.01 -4.22
C LEU A 266 16.12 -18.49 -4.80
N PHE A 267 16.30 -18.34 -6.12
CA PHE A 267 17.55 -18.67 -6.81
C PHE A 267 18.72 -17.85 -6.26
N TYR A 268 18.58 -16.51 -6.22
CA TYR A 268 19.61 -15.63 -5.67
C TYR A 268 19.78 -15.79 -4.16
N LYS A 269 18.69 -16.04 -3.41
CA LYS A 269 18.75 -16.25 -1.96
C LYS A 269 19.69 -17.38 -1.58
N HIS A 270 19.58 -18.53 -2.25
CA HIS A 270 20.46 -19.65 -1.98
C HIS A 270 21.94 -19.32 -2.24
N ALA A 271 22.25 -18.56 -3.30
CA ALA A 271 23.62 -18.15 -3.60
C ALA A 271 24.18 -17.19 -2.54
N VAL A 272 23.42 -16.15 -2.18
CA VAL A 272 23.80 -15.16 -1.17
C VAL A 272 23.99 -15.81 0.20
N GLU A 273 23.09 -16.72 0.61
CA GLU A 273 23.21 -17.43 1.90
C GLU A 273 24.47 -18.28 1.95
N LYS A 274 24.83 -18.99 0.87
CA LYS A 274 26.04 -19.80 0.84
C LYS A 274 27.32 -18.96 0.86
N VAL A 275 27.36 -17.86 0.10
CA VAL A 275 28.52 -16.95 0.13
C VAL A 275 28.69 -16.33 1.52
N ALA A 276 27.60 -15.90 2.15
CA ALA A 276 27.64 -15.36 3.51
C ALA A 276 28.09 -16.39 4.56
N GLN A 277 27.71 -17.66 4.41
CA GLN A 277 28.12 -18.75 5.31
C GLN A 277 29.59 -19.17 5.12
N ASN A 278 30.12 -19.03 3.91
CA ASN A 278 31.49 -19.42 3.57
C ASN A 278 32.54 -18.37 3.98
N LYS A 279 32.13 -17.20 4.48
CA LYS A 279 33.05 -16.19 5.00
C LYS A 279 33.62 -16.62 6.35
N SER A 280 34.92 -16.35 6.55
CA SER A 280 35.63 -16.68 7.79
C SER A 280 35.19 -15.83 8.99
N SER A 281 34.57 -14.69 8.74
CA SER A 281 34.04 -13.77 9.74
C SER A 281 32.59 -13.39 9.43
N LEU A 282 31.84 -12.95 10.45
CA LEU A 282 30.46 -12.55 10.25
C LEU A 282 30.43 -11.30 9.34
N PRO A 283 29.76 -11.35 8.17
CA PRO A 283 29.75 -10.25 7.25
C PRO A 283 28.98 -9.05 7.81
N LYS A 284 29.65 -7.90 7.87
CA LYS A 284 29.11 -6.62 8.36
C LYS A 284 28.88 -5.62 7.24
N TYR A 285 29.55 -5.79 6.11
CA TYR A 285 29.51 -4.86 4.99
C TYR A 285 29.17 -5.58 3.69
N TYR A 286 28.56 -4.86 2.77
CA TYR A 286 28.36 -5.29 1.39
C TYR A 286 28.78 -4.20 0.42
N PHE A 287 29.51 -4.58 -0.62
CA PHE A 287 29.96 -3.70 -1.68
C PHE A 287 29.61 -4.31 -3.05
N ASP A 288 29.05 -3.48 -3.93
CA ASP A 288 28.70 -3.86 -5.30
C ASP A 288 29.83 -3.50 -6.25
N ASP A 289 30.78 -4.42 -6.39
CA ASP A 289 31.99 -4.28 -7.20
C ASP A 289 31.81 -4.65 -8.68
N ASP A 290 30.83 -5.50 -9.01
CA ASP A 290 30.58 -5.93 -10.38
C ASP A 290 29.75 -4.91 -11.18
N GLU A 291 29.01 -4.03 -10.50
CA GLU A 291 28.04 -3.08 -11.07
C GLU A 291 27.17 -3.71 -12.18
N LYS A 292 26.87 -5.01 -12.06
CA LYS A 292 26.32 -5.81 -13.16
C LYS A 292 24.88 -5.39 -13.44
N VAL A 293 24.69 -4.75 -14.58
CA VAL A 293 23.36 -4.35 -15.08
C VAL A 293 22.79 -5.47 -15.95
N ILE A 294 21.65 -6.02 -15.53
CA ILE A 294 20.87 -6.98 -16.33
C ILE A 294 19.77 -6.24 -17.06
N GLU A 295 19.91 -6.14 -18.38
CA GLU A 295 18.86 -5.64 -19.26
C GLU A 295 17.84 -6.73 -19.54
N THR A 296 16.55 -6.42 -19.38
CA THR A 296 15.49 -7.31 -19.86
C THR A 296 15.25 -7.00 -21.34
N VAL A 297 15.43 -8.02 -22.18
CA VAL A 297 15.11 -7.94 -23.61
C VAL A 297 13.63 -8.19 -23.80
N TYR A 298 12.94 -7.20 -24.36
CA TYR A 298 11.55 -7.33 -24.78
C TYR A 298 11.52 -7.51 -26.29
N THR A 299 11.18 -8.72 -26.73
CA THR A 299 10.88 -9.03 -28.13
C THR A 299 9.41 -8.72 -28.41
N ILE A 300 9.14 -7.86 -29.40
CA ILE A 300 7.80 -7.67 -29.95
C ILE A 300 7.64 -8.64 -31.13
N PRO A 301 6.93 -9.77 -30.98
CA PRO A 301 6.99 -10.89 -31.93
C PRO A 301 6.47 -10.54 -33.34
N ILE A 302 5.58 -9.55 -33.43
CA ILE A 302 4.86 -9.21 -34.67
C ILE A 302 5.69 -8.31 -35.59
N ILE A 303 6.58 -7.48 -35.04
CA ILE A 303 7.40 -6.52 -35.80
C ILE A 303 8.90 -6.83 -35.72
N ASN A 304 9.26 -7.93 -35.06
CA ASN A 304 10.64 -8.36 -34.82
C ASN A 304 11.55 -7.25 -34.25
N LYS A 305 10.97 -6.32 -33.49
CA LYS A 305 11.73 -5.28 -32.79
C LYS A 305 12.02 -5.72 -31.36
N THR A 306 13.26 -5.53 -30.95
CA THR A 306 13.73 -5.72 -29.58
C THR A 306 14.00 -4.38 -28.95
N PHE A 307 13.56 -4.18 -27.72
CA PHE A 307 14.01 -3.07 -26.89
C PHE A 307 14.54 -3.59 -25.55
N TYR A 308 15.54 -2.89 -25.04
CA TYR A 308 16.24 -3.23 -23.81
C TYR A 308 15.72 -2.30 -22.72
N TYR A 309 15.36 -2.88 -21.57
CA TYR A 309 14.92 -2.10 -20.42
C TYR A 309 15.50 -2.66 -19.13
N THR A 310 16.11 -1.79 -18.35
CA THR A 310 16.69 -2.07 -17.03
C THR A 310 15.61 -1.91 -15.96
N HIS A 311 15.15 -3.03 -15.41
CA HIS A 311 14.27 -3.01 -14.24
C HIS A 311 15.09 -3.03 -12.96
N GLU A 312 14.97 -2.03 -12.11
CA GLU A 312 15.65 -1.96 -10.80
C GLU A 312 15.43 -3.23 -9.96
N ASN A 313 14.19 -3.72 -9.92
CA ASN A 313 13.81 -4.90 -9.14
C ASN A 313 14.28 -6.25 -9.72
N LYS A 314 14.87 -6.25 -10.92
CA LYS A 314 15.55 -7.41 -11.52
C LYS A 314 17.07 -7.29 -11.46
N GLN A 315 17.60 -6.17 -10.96
CA GLN A 315 19.05 -6.01 -10.84
C GLN A 315 19.57 -6.90 -9.71
N PRO A 316 20.63 -7.69 -9.96
CA PRO A 316 21.23 -8.56 -8.96
C PRO A 316 21.57 -7.82 -7.67
N ASN A 317 22.17 -6.64 -7.78
CA ASN A 317 22.53 -5.81 -6.63
C ASN A 317 21.33 -5.48 -5.73
N TYR A 318 20.19 -5.08 -6.30
CA TYR A 318 18.97 -4.79 -5.55
C TYR A 318 18.48 -6.04 -4.80
N ILE A 319 18.51 -7.20 -5.47
CA ILE A 319 18.10 -8.48 -4.91
C ILE A 319 19.06 -8.93 -3.79
N TYR A 320 20.37 -8.77 -3.97
CA TYR A 320 21.40 -9.12 -2.99
C TYR A 320 21.27 -8.27 -1.73
N LYS A 321 21.16 -6.95 -1.87
CA LYS A 321 20.91 -6.03 -0.75
C LYS A 321 19.66 -6.42 0.04
N ALA A 322 18.57 -6.77 -0.64
CA ALA A 322 17.34 -7.21 0.00
C ALA A 322 17.52 -8.53 0.77
N ILE A 323 18.19 -9.53 0.18
CA ILE A 323 18.45 -10.81 0.83
C ILE A 323 19.41 -10.66 2.02
N LEU A 324 20.49 -9.89 1.86
CA LEU A 324 21.48 -9.69 2.91
C LEU A 324 20.87 -9.00 4.14
N ARG A 325 19.99 -8.01 3.95
CA ARG A 325 19.22 -7.41 5.06
C ARG A 325 18.29 -8.39 5.75
N LEU A 326 17.79 -9.41 5.06
CA LEU A 326 16.99 -10.47 5.67
C LEU A 326 17.84 -11.43 6.52
N ILE A 327 19.09 -11.67 6.12
CA ILE A 327 20.04 -12.52 6.84
C ILE A 327 20.64 -11.77 8.03
N ASN A 328 21.12 -10.54 7.80
CA ASN A 328 21.72 -9.66 8.78
C ASN A 328 21.17 -8.22 8.63
N PRO A 329 20.20 -7.80 9.46
CA PRO A 329 19.61 -6.46 9.40
C PRO A 329 20.60 -5.32 9.66
N SER A 330 21.73 -5.61 10.31
CA SER A 330 22.76 -4.63 10.67
C SER A 330 23.84 -4.44 9.60
N ILE A 331 23.69 -5.09 8.44
CA ILE A 331 24.68 -4.98 7.36
C ILE A 331 24.71 -3.56 6.78
N ILE A 332 25.91 -3.01 6.58
CA ILE A 332 26.14 -1.67 6.03
C ILE A 332 26.48 -1.79 4.54
N PHE A 333 25.79 -1.00 3.71
CA PHE A 333 26.09 -0.92 2.28
C PHE A 333 27.13 0.17 2.03
N LEU A 334 28.21 -0.20 1.36
CA LEU A 334 29.28 0.73 1.02
C LEU A 334 29.03 1.31 -0.37
N ASP A 335 29.06 2.63 -0.49
CA ASP A 335 28.94 3.35 -1.76
C ASP A 335 30.30 3.53 -2.47
N LYS A 336 31.39 3.27 -1.77
CA LYS A 336 32.77 3.37 -2.28
C LYS A 336 33.53 2.09 -2.02
N ALA A 337 34.45 1.79 -2.93
CA ALA A 337 35.33 0.64 -2.78
C ALA A 337 36.09 0.72 -1.45
N PRO A 338 36.10 -0.35 -0.65
CA PRO A 338 36.91 -0.42 0.55
C PRO A 338 38.39 -0.34 0.19
N GLN A 339 39.19 0.34 1.03
CA GLN A 339 40.64 0.49 0.79
C GLN A 339 41.42 -0.81 1.00
N GLU A 340 40.86 -1.75 1.77
CA GLU A 340 41.45 -3.07 2.03
C GLU A 340 40.41 -4.17 1.88
N ASN A 341 40.84 -5.33 1.35
CA ASN A 341 40.03 -6.53 1.28
C ASN A 341 39.82 -7.11 2.67
N ASN A 342 38.68 -6.80 3.28
CA ASN A 342 38.31 -7.29 4.59
C ASN A 342 37.35 -8.48 4.46
N SER A 343 37.64 -9.57 5.19
CA SER A 343 36.79 -10.77 5.29
C SER A 343 35.35 -10.49 5.74
N GLU A 344 35.12 -9.35 6.40
CA GLU A 344 33.79 -8.91 6.84
C GLU A 344 32.94 -8.29 5.71
N ILE A 345 33.50 -8.16 4.50
CA ILE A 345 32.83 -7.58 3.31
C ILE A 345 32.36 -8.70 2.38
N ILE A 346 31.10 -8.65 1.98
CA ILE A 346 30.56 -9.45 0.88
C ILE A 346 30.62 -8.62 -0.40
N TYR A 347 31.24 -9.18 -1.42
CA TYR A 347 31.31 -8.58 -2.75
C TYR A 347 30.22 -9.17 -3.66
N SER A 348 29.67 -8.36 -4.55
CA SER A 348 28.70 -8.80 -5.55
C SER A 348 29.28 -9.82 -6.54
N SER A 349 30.56 -9.67 -6.89
CA SER A 349 31.31 -10.59 -7.76
C SER A 349 31.41 -12.00 -7.18
N GLU A 350 31.59 -12.14 -5.87
CA GLU A 350 31.63 -13.44 -5.18
C GLU A 350 30.30 -14.19 -5.33
N ILE A 351 29.19 -13.47 -5.23
CA ILE A 351 27.84 -14.03 -5.40
C ILE A 351 27.62 -14.44 -6.86
N ASN A 352 28.03 -13.59 -7.82
CA ASN A 352 27.91 -13.89 -9.25
C ASN A 352 28.77 -15.08 -9.67
N ASN A 353 30.02 -15.15 -9.21
CA ASN A 353 30.91 -16.29 -9.45
C ASN A 353 30.33 -17.59 -8.91
N PHE A 354 29.74 -17.57 -7.71
CA PHE A 354 29.06 -18.75 -7.16
C PHE A 354 27.89 -19.22 -8.04
N ILE A 355 27.13 -18.28 -8.61
CA ILE A 355 26.01 -18.56 -9.50
C ILE A 355 26.48 -19.13 -10.84
N GLU A 356 27.53 -18.56 -11.42
CA GLU A 356 28.09 -18.97 -12.71
C GLU A 356 28.77 -20.35 -12.62
N HIS A 357 29.47 -20.64 -11.53
CA HIS A 357 30.01 -21.99 -11.27
C HIS A 357 28.93 -23.04 -11.08
N LYS A 358 27.78 -22.68 -10.51
CA LYS A 358 26.67 -23.63 -10.35
C LYS A 358 25.97 -23.92 -11.69
N LYS A 359 25.80 -22.90 -12.54
CA LYS A 359 25.21 -23.04 -13.88
C LYS A 359 26.08 -23.82 -14.88
N SER A 360 27.38 -23.91 -14.67
CA SER A 360 28.29 -24.70 -15.50
C SER A 360 28.43 -26.16 -15.03
N ALA A 361 27.90 -26.49 -13.85
CA ALA A 361 27.91 -27.82 -13.27
C ALA A 361 26.57 -28.58 -13.43
N ASP A 362 25.49 -27.86 -13.79
CA ASP A 362 24.18 -28.37 -14.21
C ASP A 362 24.10 -28.38 -15.75
#